data_AF-A0A4P7W7F8-F1
#
_entry.id   AF-A0A4P7W7F8-F1
#
_cell.length_a   1.000
_cell.length_b   1.000
_cell.length_c   1.000
_cell.angle_alpha   90.00
_cell.angle_beta   90.00
_cell.angle_gamma   90.00
#
_symmetry.space_group_name_H-M   'P 1'
#
loop_
_entity.id
_entity.type
_entity.pdbx_description
1 polymer ?
#
loop_
_entity_poly.entity_id
_entity_poly.type
_entity_poly.pdbx_seq_one_letter_code
_entity_poly.pdbx_strand_id
1 'polypeptide(L)'
;MSFDITTITRVAKLAHIRLKPAEQENLGRDISNILTWVNQLSEVDVEGVAPMTNAGVGQDRLREDKVTDGNCVKDVLSNAPDAAGPYFTVPKVVE
;
A
#
# COMPACT_ATOMS: atom_id res chain seq x y z
N MET A 1 -20.78 -10.88 0.81
CA MET A 1 -20.55 -10.27 -0.51
C MET A 1 -19.69 -11.23 -1.32
N SER A 2 -20.05 -11.53 -2.56
CA SER A 2 -19.20 -12.34 -3.45
C SER A 2 -18.24 -11.40 -4.19
N PHE A 3 -16.93 -11.64 -4.08
CA PHE A 3 -15.93 -10.90 -4.86
C PHE A 3 -15.77 -11.57 -6.22
N ASP A 4 -16.20 -10.88 -7.26
CA ASP A 4 -16.08 -11.34 -8.64
C ASP A 4 -14.70 -10.99 -9.23
N ILE A 5 -14.40 -11.61 -10.37
CA ILE A 5 -13.13 -11.41 -11.10
C ILE A 5 -12.93 -9.92 -11.47
N THR A 6 -14.00 -9.19 -11.73
CA THR A 6 -13.92 -7.76 -12.06
C THR A 6 -13.43 -6.94 -10.86
N THR A 7 -13.93 -7.23 -9.66
CA THR A 7 -13.51 -6.56 -8.42
C THR A 7 -12.06 -6.88 -8.09
N ILE A 8 -11.63 -8.13 -8.24
CA ILE A 8 -10.23 -8.55 -8.00
C ILE A 8 -9.28 -7.83 -8.96
N THR A 9 -9.65 -7.77 -10.24
CA THR A 9 -8.85 -7.07 -11.26
C THR A 9 -8.75 -5.58 -10.95
N ARG A 10 -9.83 -4.97 -10.47
CA ARG A 10 -9.85 -3.56 -10.06
C ARG A 10 -8.93 -3.30 -8.86
N VAL A 11 -9.01 -4.15 -7.83
CA VAL A 11 -8.16 -4.04 -6.64
C VAL A 11 -6.69 -4.26 -6.99
N ALA A 12 -6.37 -5.25 -7.81
CA ALA A 12 -5.00 -5.50 -8.28
C ALA A 12 -4.43 -4.30 -9.04
N LYS A 13 -5.25 -3.64 -9.88
CA LYS A 13 -4.86 -2.40 -10.57
C LYS A 13 -4.55 -1.26 -9.58
N LEU A 14 -5.38 -1.09 -8.55
CA LEU A 14 -5.15 -0.07 -7.50
C LEU A 14 -3.87 -0.34 -6.70
N ALA A 15 -3.54 -1.61 -6.47
CA ALA A 15 -2.32 -2.02 -5.79
C ALA A 15 -1.08 -2.10 -6.71
N HIS A 16 -1.20 -1.75 -8.00
CA HIS A 16 -0.14 -1.92 -9.00
C HIS A 16 0.40 -3.36 -9.14
N ILE A 17 -0.45 -4.36 -8.91
CA ILE A 17 -0.12 -5.78 -9.04
C ILE A 17 -0.67 -6.32 -10.36
N ARG A 18 0.20 -6.90 -11.19
CA ARG A 18 -0.21 -7.59 -12.41
C ARG A 18 -0.55 -9.05 -12.09
N LEU A 19 -1.80 -9.44 -12.34
CA LEU A 19 -2.27 -10.82 -12.17
C LEU A 19 -2.34 -11.55 -13.51
N LYS A 20 -1.89 -12.79 -13.55
CA LYS A 20 -2.16 -13.70 -14.67
C LYS A 20 -3.60 -14.21 -14.59
N PRO A 21 -4.24 -14.55 -15.72
CA PRO A 21 -5.62 -15.07 -15.71
C PRO A 21 -5.83 -16.26 -14.75
N ALA A 22 -4.88 -17.19 -14.69
CA ALA A 22 -4.93 -18.36 -13.81
C ALA A 22 -4.86 -18.02 -12.30
N GLU A 23 -4.32 -16.85 -11.94
CA GLU A 23 -4.18 -16.42 -10.54
C GLU A 23 -5.46 -15.74 -10.01
N GLN A 24 -6.30 -15.21 -10.91
CA GLN A 24 -7.48 -14.42 -10.56
C GLN A 24 -8.53 -15.24 -9.81
N GLU A 25 -8.80 -16.47 -10.25
CA GLU A 25 -9.81 -17.33 -9.62
C GLU A 25 -9.41 -17.77 -8.22
N ASN A 26 -8.14 -18.21 -8.05
CA ASN A 26 -7.63 -18.65 -6.76
C ASN A 26 -7.59 -17.48 -5.77
N LEU A 27 -7.02 -16.35 -6.18
CA LEU A 27 -6.96 -15.16 -5.34
C LEU A 27 -8.35 -14.66 -4.95
N GLY A 28 -9.34 -14.79 -5.84
CA GLY A 28 -10.72 -14.45 -5.55
C GLY A 28 -11.34 -15.28 -4.43
N ARG A 29 -11.09 -16.59 -4.45
CA ARG A 29 -11.53 -17.48 -3.37
C ARG A 29 -10.83 -17.12 -2.05
N ASP A 30 -9.52 -16.93 -2.09
CA ASP A 30 -8.73 -16.63 -0.89
C ASP A 30 -9.17 -15.31 -0.24
N ILE A 31 -9.33 -14.24 -1.03
CA ILE A 31 -9.82 -12.95 -0.53
C ILE A 31 -11.25 -13.06 0.00
N SER A 32 -12.13 -13.82 -0.68
CA SER A 32 -13.51 -14.04 -0.20
C SER A 32 -13.53 -14.77 1.15
N ASN A 33 -12.64 -15.74 1.35
CA ASN A 33 -12.49 -16.47 2.62
C ASN A 33 -11.99 -15.54 3.73
N ILE A 34 -10.95 -14.73 3.45
CA ILE A 34 -10.40 -13.77 4.41
C ILE A 34 -11.48 -12.77 4.84
N LEU A 35 -12.25 -12.22 3.90
CA LEU A 35 -13.30 -11.25 4.22
C LEU A 35 -14.46 -11.88 4.97
N THR A 36 -14.79 -13.14 4.69
CA THR A 36 -15.79 -13.89 5.46
C THR A 36 -15.32 -14.07 6.91
N TRP A 37 -14.04 -14.36 7.11
CA TRP A 37 -13.45 -14.45 8.45
C TRP A 37 -13.44 -13.09 9.18
N VAL A 38 -13.02 -12.02 8.50
CA VAL A 38 -13.05 -10.65 9.07
C VAL A 38 -14.47 -10.21 9.45
N ASN A 39 -15.50 -10.67 8.72
CA ASN A 39 -16.89 -10.33 9.01
C ASN A 39 -17.39 -10.86 10.37
N GLN A 40 -16.65 -11.75 11.04
CA GLN A 40 -16.93 -12.13 12.44
C GLN A 40 -16.84 -10.93 13.39
N LEU A 41 -16.03 -9.92 13.06
CA LEU A 41 -15.92 -8.69 13.86
C LEU A 41 -17.23 -7.88 13.88
N SER A 42 -18.12 -8.07 12.90
CA SER A 42 -19.43 -7.41 12.84
C SER A 42 -20.39 -7.87 13.94
N GLU A 43 -20.08 -8.97 14.65
CA GLU A 43 -20.87 -9.46 15.78
C GLU A 43 -20.63 -8.66 17.07
N VAL A 44 -19.57 -7.83 17.10
CA VAL A 44 -19.20 -7.03 18.26
C VAL A 44 -19.80 -5.63 18.10
N ASP A 45 -20.61 -5.22 19.08
CA ASP A 45 -21.12 -3.84 19.16
C ASP A 45 -19.99 -2.87 19.55
N VAL A 46 -19.81 -1.85 18.73
CA VAL A 46 -18.81 -0.79 18.90
C VAL A 46 -19.46 0.60 18.92
N GLU A 47 -20.78 0.68 19.13
CA GLU A 47 -21.48 1.96 19.28
C GLU A 47 -20.88 2.79 20.42
N GLY A 48 -20.52 4.04 20.12
CA GLY A 48 -19.87 4.94 21.08
C GLY A 48 -18.38 4.66 21.34
N VAL A 49 -17.79 3.62 20.74
CA VAL A 49 -16.35 3.34 20.87
C VAL A 49 -15.57 4.15 19.84
N ALA A 50 -14.70 5.05 20.31
CA ALA A 50 -13.83 5.82 19.43
C ALA A 50 -12.77 4.91 18.75
N PRO A 51 -12.51 5.08 17.44
CA PRO A 51 -11.45 4.33 16.75
C PRO A 51 -10.07 4.63 17.36
N MET A 52 -9.29 3.58 17.57
CA MET A 52 -7.91 3.69 18.03
C MET A 52 -6.96 3.88 16.84
N THR A 53 -6.28 5.03 16.78
CA THR A 53 -5.39 5.41 15.66
C THR A 53 -3.91 5.09 15.92
N ASN A 54 -3.50 5.04 17.18
CA ASN A 54 -2.14 4.71 17.61
C ASN A 54 -2.17 3.99 18.96
N ALA A 55 -1.28 3.01 19.15
CA ALA A 55 -1.14 2.30 20.42
C ALA A 55 -0.36 3.10 21.47
N GLY A 56 0.41 4.10 21.04
CA GLY A 56 1.15 4.99 21.93
C GLY A 56 0.36 6.24 22.30
N VAL A 57 0.49 6.67 23.57
CA VAL A 57 0.04 7.99 24.02
C VAL A 57 1.16 8.98 23.70
N GLY A 58 0.99 9.79 22.67
CA GLY A 58 2.01 10.74 22.25
C GLY A 58 1.39 12.04 21.77
N GLN A 59 1.99 13.15 22.18
CA GLN A 59 1.75 14.45 21.57
C GLN A 59 2.36 14.50 20.16
N ASP A 60 1.89 15.43 19.33
CA ASP A 60 2.45 15.66 18.01
C ASP A 60 3.96 15.92 18.10
N ARG A 61 4.74 15.14 17.34
CA ARG A 61 6.20 15.27 17.31
C ARG A 61 6.60 16.30 16.26
N LEU A 62 6.87 17.53 16.69
CA LEU A 62 7.42 18.57 15.82
C LEU A 62 8.90 18.31 15.52
N ARG A 63 9.34 18.66 14.31
CA ARG A 63 10.74 18.66 13.87
C ARG A 63 11.22 20.10 13.79
N GLU A 64 12.43 20.38 14.24
CA GLU A 64 13.06 21.70 14.04
C GLU A 64 13.27 21.99 12.55
N ASP A 65 13.07 23.24 12.15
CA ASP A 65 13.32 23.69 10.78
C ASP A 65 14.82 23.98 10.54
N LYS A 66 15.59 22.91 10.41
CA LYS A 66 17.04 22.96 10.12
C LYS A 66 17.38 22.00 8.98
N VAL A 67 18.39 22.36 8.19
CA VAL A 67 18.98 21.49 7.16
C VAL A 67 19.88 20.47 7.85
N THR A 68 19.67 19.18 7.57
CA THR A 68 20.41 18.07 8.22
C THR A 68 21.21 17.20 7.25
N ASP A 69 21.04 17.37 5.94
CA ASP A 69 21.67 16.54 4.91
C ASP A 69 21.81 17.30 3.57
N GLY A 70 22.60 16.77 2.63
CA GLY A 70 22.80 17.30 1.27
C GLY A 70 24.00 16.70 0.55
N ASN A 71 24.11 16.93 -0.75
CA ASN A 71 25.24 16.51 -1.61
C ASN A 71 25.55 14.99 -1.63
N CYS A 72 24.60 14.14 -1.25
CA CYS A 72 24.74 12.68 -1.17
C CYS A 72 24.19 11.92 -2.38
N VAL A 73 24.22 12.52 -3.58
CA VAL A 73 23.62 11.96 -4.82
C VAL A 73 24.10 10.53 -5.10
N LYS A 74 25.39 10.24 -4.86
CA LYS A 74 25.95 8.90 -5.05
C LYS A 74 25.34 7.86 -4.11
N ASP A 75 25.11 8.24 -2.85
CA ASP A 75 24.55 7.35 -1.85
C ASP A 75 23.06 7.11 -2.12
N VAL A 76 22.33 8.16 -2.51
CA VAL A 76 20.90 8.08 -2.88
C VAL A 76 20.68 7.18 -4.09
N LEU A 77 21.55 7.24 -5.10
CA LEU A 77 21.43 6.45 -6.33
C LEU A 77 22.05 5.05 -6.22
N SER A 78 22.68 4.70 -5.10
CA SER A 78 23.40 3.43 -4.94
C SER A 78 22.55 2.16 -5.15
N ASN A 79 21.23 2.26 -4.90
CA ASN A 79 20.26 1.18 -5.10
C ASN A 79 19.32 1.43 -6.30
N ALA A 80 19.57 2.46 -7.10
CA ALA A 80 18.75 2.74 -8.28
C ALA A 80 18.91 1.60 -9.29
N PRO A 81 17.81 0.97 -9.77
CA PRO A 81 17.90 -0.08 -10.78
C PRO A 81 18.55 0.40 -12.09
N ASP A 82 18.31 1.65 -12.45
CA ASP A 82 18.94 2.34 -13.56
C ASP A 82 19.04 3.83 -13.21
N ALA A 83 20.15 4.45 -13.60
CA ALA A 83 20.47 5.84 -13.30
C ALA A 83 21.17 6.50 -14.50
N ALA A 84 20.74 7.71 -14.83
CA ALA A 84 21.35 8.53 -15.86
C ALA A 84 21.97 9.78 -15.23
N GLY A 85 23.28 9.74 -14.98
CA GLY A 85 23.97 10.82 -14.26
C GLY A 85 23.38 11.00 -12.85
N PRO A 86 22.87 12.19 -12.50
CA PRO A 86 22.26 12.43 -11.18
C PRO A 86 20.77 12.08 -11.10
N TYR A 87 20.19 11.39 -12.09
CA TYR A 87 18.74 11.13 -12.17
C TYR A 87 18.39 9.64 -12.12
N PHE A 88 17.24 9.32 -11.53
CA PHE A 88 16.57 8.03 -11.73
C PHE A 88 15.96 7.98 -13.13
N THR A 89 16.09 6.84 -13.81
CA THR A 89 15.47 6.62 -15.11
C THR A 89 14.19 5.82 -14.95
N VAL A 90 13.15 6.23 -15.66
CA VAL A 90 11.86 5.54 -15.70
C VAL A 90 11.32 5.56 -17.14
N PRO A 91 10.48 4.60 -17.53
CA PRO A 91 9.76 4.67 -18.79
C PRO A 91 9.01 5.99 -18.89
N LYS A 92 9.04 6.62 -20.07
CA LYS A 92 8.34 7.88 -20.31
C LYS A 92 6.85 7.68 -20.02
N VAL A 93 6.30 8.53 -19.13
CA VAL A 93 4.86 8.60 -18.89
C VAL A 93 4.24 9.28 -20.11
N VAL A 94 3.40 8.55 -20.84
CA VAL A 94 2.61 9.04 -21.98
C VAL A 94 1.15 8.71 -21.68
N GLU A 95 0.24 9.64 -22.01
CA GLU A 95 -1.21 9.44 -21.93
C GLU A 95 -1.73 8.58 -23.10
#